data_AF-A0A535EL42-F1
#
_entry.id   AF-A0A535EL42-F1
#
_cell.length_a   1.000
_cell.length_b   1.000
_cell.length_c   1.000
_cell.angle_alpha   90.00
_cell.angle_beta   90.00
_cell.angle_gamma   90.00
#
_symmetry.space_group_name_H-M   'P 1'
#
loop_
_entity.id
_entity.type
_entity.pdbx_description
1 polymer ?
#
loop_
_entity_poly.entity_id
_entity_poly.type
_entity_poly.pdbx_seq_one_letter_code
_entity_poly.pdbx_strand_id
1 'polypeptide(L)'
;MPASWACTSSAFRLGRARPRRPPAPGGVRGALRGPAAAGDLGPAGERADPRRDRELPAGDGARGGPAAGPAGGDRVAARRDGGVSAQSRFELWLEGRGLDLPVRTYPAGTRTAEDAARAIGCDVAQIVKSLVFTAGGRPVIALLSGVNRLDTGRLEALAGGPVTRADADLARSATGYAIGGVPPFGHATALPVFMDRDLSRHEVVWAAAGRPDAVFPISPVRLAELSGARVDRLA
;
A
#
# COMPACT_ATOMS: atom_id res chain seq x y z
N MET A 1 14.15 -53.90 -13.09
CA MET A 1 12.69 -54.08 -12.94
C MET A 1 12.05 -52.73 -12.63
N PRO A 2 11.31 -52.10 -13.55
CA PRO A 2 10.48 -50.94 -13.21
C PRO A 2 9.03 -51.39 -12.99
N ALA A 3 8.49 -51.06 -11.81
CA ALA A 3 7.10 -51.28 -11.49
C ALA A 3 6.23 -50.23 -12.19
N SER A 4 5.45 -50.70 -13.16
CA SER A 4 4.32 -50.01 -13.77
C SER A 4 3.15 -50.00 -12.81
N TRP A 5 2.64 -48.82 -12.44
CA TRP A 5 1.30 -48.67 -11.87
C TRP A 5 0.53 -47.71 -12.76
N ALA A 6 -0.40 -48.28 -13.51
CA ALA A 6 -1.36 -47.59 -14.33
C ALA A 6 -2.67 -47.39 -13.55
N CYS A 7 -3.29 -46.23 -13.81
CA CYS A 7 -4.72 -46.05 -13.99
C CYS A 7 -5.68 -46.25 -12.81
N THR A 8 -6.29 -45.15 -12.36
CA THR A 8 -7.76 -45.07 -12.40
C THR A 8 -8.21 -43.61 -12.57
N SER A 9 -8.70 -43.30 -13.77
CA SER A 9 -9.48 -42.10 -14.05
C SER A 9 -10.86 -42.23 -13.42
N SER A 10 -11.25 -41.29 -12.56
CA SER A 10 -12.66 -41.05 -12.22
C SER A 10 -13.12 -39.80 -12.95
N ALA A 11 -13.82 -40.04 -14.06
CA ALA A 11 -14.56 -39.04 -14.82
C ALA A 11 -15.78 -38.59 -14.02
N PHE A 12 -15.72 -37.39 -13.44
CA PHE A 12 -16.88 -36.73 -12.84
C PHE A 12 -17.62 -35.93 -13.93
N ARG A 13 -18.68 -36.53 -14.50
CA ARG A 13 -19.68 -35.84 -15.32
C ARG A 13 -20.91 -35.59 -14.48
N LEU A 14 -21.34 -34.32 -14.36
CA LEU A 14 -22.70 -33.81 -14.59
C LEU A 14 -22.89 -32.48 -13.85
N GLY A 15 -23.39 -31.46 -14.57
CA GLY A 15 -23.86 -30.22 -13.96
C GLY A 15 -23.65 -28.94 -14.78
N ARG A 16 -23.94 -28.93 -16.08
CA ARG A 16 -24.06 -27.67 -16.84
C ARG A 16 -25.35 -26.96 -16.43
N ALA A 17 -25.28 -26.06 -15.45
CA ALA A 17 -26.33 -25.09 -15.18
C ALA A 17 -26.17 -23.90 -16.15
N ARG A 18 -27.18 -23.68 -17.03
CA ARG A 18 -27.25 -22.51 -17.91
C ARG A 18 -27.61 -21.25 -17.10
N PRO A 19 -27.04 -20.07 -17.40
CA PRO A 19 -27.39 -18.83 -16.71
C PRO A 19 -28.78 -18.33 -17.12
N ARG A 20 -29.60 -17.92 -16.14
CA ARG A 20 -30.88 -17.24 -16.37
C ARG A 20 -30.62 -15.75 -16.62
N ARG A 21 -31.05 -15.24 -17.78
CA ARG A 21 -31.07 -13.81 -18.15
C ARG A 21 -32.15 -13.07 -17.36
N PRO A 22 -31.89 -11.87 -16.80
CA PRO A 22 -32.94 -10.94 -16.43
C PRO A 22 -33.42 -10.11 -17.66
N PRO A 23 -34.72 -9.73 -17.72
CA PRO A 23 -35.25 -8.88 -18.78
C PRO A 23 -34.90 -7.39 -18.58
N ALA A 24 -34.73 -6.68 -19.69
CA ALA A 24 -34.50 -5.23 -19.73
C ALA A 24 -35.82 -4.44 -19.69
N PRO A 25 -35.84 -3.30 -19.00
CA PRO A 25 -36.63 -2.13 -19.39
C PRO A 25 -35.66 -0.99 -19.74
N GLY A 26 -35.75 -0.28 -20.85
CA GLY A 26 -36.92 0.39 -21.40
C GLY A 26 -36.51 1.86 -21.55
N GLY A 27 -36.09 2.24 -22.75
CA GLY A 27 -35.60 3.59 -23.03
C GLY A 27 -36.71 4.63 -22.95
N VAL A 28 -36.39 5.79 -22.37
CA VAL A 28 -37.15 7.02 -22.54
C VAL A 28 -36.24 8.06 -23.20
N ARG A 29 -36.60 8.42 -24.43
CA ARG A 29 -36.14 9.60 -25.15
C ARG A 29 -37.09 10.77 -24.83
N GLY A 30 -36.54 11.96 -24.74
CA GLY A 30 -37.24 13.25 -24.70
C GLY A 30 -36.36 14.27 -23.98
N ALA A 31 -35.41 14.93 -24.63
CA ALA A 31 -35.60 16.20 -25.35
C ALA A 31 -36.38 17.23 -24.51
N LEU A 32 -35.73 18.34 -24.14
CA LEU A 32 -36.14 19.70 -24.50
C LEU A 32 -35.10 20.76 -24.06
N ARG A 33 -34.97 21.74 -24.95
CA ARG A 33 -34.15 22.97 -25.06
C ARG A 33 -33.97 23.82 -23.78
N GLY A 34 -32.84 24.55 -23.70
CA GLY A 34 -32.59 25.70 -22.79
C GLY A 34 -33.39 26.96 -23.19
N PRO A 35 -32.94 28.22 -22.96
CA PRO A 35 -31.73 28.75 -22.27
C PRO A 35 -32.06 29.82 -21.19
N ALA A 36 -31.05 30.39 -20.49
CA ALA A 36 -30.94 31.81 -20.06
C ALA A 36 -29.87 32.00 -18.95
N ALA A 37 -28.83 32.81 -19.21
CA ALA A 37 -28.55 34.13 -18.61
C ALA A 37 -27.87 34.04 -17.22
N ALA A 38 -26.57 34.34 -17.10
CA ALA A 38 -26.00 35.70 -16.98
C ALA A 38 -26.54 36.44 -15.74
N GLY A 39 -25.70 36.55 -14.71
CA GLY A 39 -25.93 37.34 -13.51
C GLY A 39 -24.59 37.73 -12.90
N ASP A 40 -24.41 39.03 -12.73
CA ASP A 40 -23.17 39.76 -12.48
C ASP A 40 -22.39 39.36 -11.22
N LEU A 41 -21.07 39.45 -11.36
CA LEU A 41 -20.11 39.53 -10.27
C LEU A 41 -19.89 41.00 -9.92
N GLY A 42 -20.18 41.35 -8.67
CA GLY A 42 -19.82 42.61 -8.03
C GLY A 42 -19.53 42.41 -6.54
N PRO A 43 -18.69 43.25 -5.91
CA PRO A 43 -17.70 42.79 -4.93
C PRO A 43 -17.96 43.24 -3.48
N ALA A 44 -17.44 42.49 -2.52
CA ALA A 44 -17.12 42.92 -1.14
C ALA A 44 -16.25 41.80 -0.55
N GLY A 45 -15.07 42.03 0.03
CA GLY A 45 -14.73 43.09 0.95
C GLY A 45 -14.18 42.40 2.21
N GLU A 46 -12.86 42.35 2.31
CA GLU A 46 -12.01 42.39 3.51
C GLU A 46 -12.59 41.89 4.84
N ARG A 47 -11.90 40.91 5.46
CA ARG A 47 -11.65 40.92 6.91
C ARG A 47 -10.51 39.97 7.28
N ALA A 48 -9.35 40.57 7.51
CA ALA A 48 -8.21 39.97 8.20
C ALA A 48 -8.51 39.81 9.69
N ASP A 49 -8.19 38.65 10.26
CA ASP A 49 -8.26 38.35 11.69
C ASP A 49 -6.86 38.55 12.33
N PRO A 50 -6.70 39.46 13.32
CA PRO A 50 -5.42 39.77 13.93
C PRO A 50 -5.27 39.06 15.29
N ARG A 51 -4.53 37.95 15.38
CA ARG A 51 -4.12 37.41 16.70
C ARG A 51 -2.73 36.74 16.71
N ARG A 52 -1.84 37.45 17.41
CA ARG A 52 -0.76 36.99 18.31
C ARG A 52 0.62 36.71 17.73
N ASP A 53 1.36 37.81 17.63
CA ASP A 53 2.77 37.85 17.97
C ASP A 53 2.97 37.41 19.44
N ARG A 54 3.81 36.40 19.65
CA ARG A 54 4.37 36.09 20.96
C ARG A 54 5.88 35.88 20.79
N GLU A 55 6.57 36.92 21.22
CA GLU A 55 8.01 37.05 21.37
C GLU A 55 8.58 35.97 22.31
N LEU A 56 9.71 35.39 21.90
CA LEU A 56 10.59 34.53 22.71
C LEU A 56 11.78 35.37 23.17
N PRO A 57 12.18 35.32 24.45
CA PRO A 57 13.53 35.69 24.85
C PRO A 57 14.42 34.48 25.14
N ALA A 58 15.67 34.61 24.69
CA ALA A 58 16.82 33.78 25.05
C ALA A 58 17.39 34.15 26.44
N GLY A 59 18.12 33.23 27.06
CA GLY A 59 18.94 33.52 28.25
C GLY A 59 19.68 32.29 28.79
N ASP A 60 21.01 32.37 28.72
CA ASP A 60 22.04 31.40 29.12
C ASP A 60 22.08 31.04 30.62
N GLY A 61 22.65 29.87 30.94
CA GLY A 61 23.06 29.54 32.32
C GLY A 61 23.78 28.20 32.44
N ALA A 62 25.10 28.26 32.65
CA ALA A 62 26.03 27.14 32.67
C ALA A 62 26.18 26.43 34.04
N ARG A 63 26.82 25.26 33.97
CA ARG A 63 27.65 24.54 34.98
C ARG A 63 26.99 23.58 35.98
N GLY A 64 27.52 22.35 35.99
CA GLY A 64 27.55 21.48 37.18
C GLY A 64 27.58 19.98 36.86
N GLY A 65 28.76 19.41 36.62
CA GLY A 65 28.98 17.96 36.68
C GLY A 65 29.86 17.59 37.87
N PRO A 66 29.68 16.39 38.44
CA PRO A 66 30.78 15.68 39.08
C PRO A 66 30.99 14.26 38.51
N ALA A 67 32.19 13.74 38.77
CA ALA A 67 32.84 12.59 38.15
C ALA A 67 32.50 11.20 38.77
N ALA A 68 32.74 10.15 37.95
CA ALA A 68 33.18 8.76 38.21
C ALA A 68 32.76 8.05 39.53
N GLY A 69 32.01 6.94 39.53
CA GLY A 69 32.34 5.53 39.16
C GLY A 69 32.07 4.61 40.40
N PRO A 70 32.08 3.24 40.39
CA PRO A 70 32.39 2.26 39.33
C PRO A 70 31.42 1.03 39.20
N ALA A 71 31.68 0.20 38.17
CA ALA A 71 31.56 -1.27 38.03
C ALA A 71 30.27 -2.06 38.37
N GLY A 72 29.76 -2.82 37.39
CA GLY A 72 28.97 -4.03 37.65
C GLY A 72 28.18 -4.62 36.48
N GLY A 73 28.73 -5.66 35.83
CA GLY A 73 27.97 -6.84 35.39
C GLY A 73 27.42 -6.89 33.94
N ASP A 74 28.08 -7.70 33.11
CA ASP A 74 27.55 -8.25 31.86
C ASP A 74 26.19 -8.94 32.06
N ARG A 75 25.14 -8.33 31.49
CA ARG A 75 23.92 -9.00 31.04
C ARG A 75 23.45 -8.29 29.78
N VAL A 76 23.81 -8.82 28.61
CA VAL A 76 23.21 -8.41 27.33
C VAL A 76 21.78 -8.95 27.27
N ALA A 77 20.90 -8.31 28.03
CA ALA A 77 19.48 -8.31 27.74
C ALA A 77 19.27 -7.27 26.65
N ALA A 78 18.87 -7.72 25.46
CA ALA A 78 18.48 -6.85 24.36
C ALA A 78 17.40 -5.88 24.86
N ARG A 79 17.81 -4.63 25.10
CA ARG A 79 16.91 -3.56 25.48
C ARG A 79 15.96 -3.32 24.32
N ARG A 80 14.67 -3.54 24.55
CA ARG A 80 13.60 -3.02 23.70
C ARG A 80 13.51 -1.51 23.92
N ASP A 81 14.47 -0.78 23.40
CA ASP A 81 14.43 0.69 23.39
C ASP A 81 13.73 1.12 22.10
N GLY A 82 12.41 1.28 22.20
CA GLY A 82 11.57 1.89 21.18
C GLY A 82 10.25 2.27 21.83
N GLY A 83 10.02 3.56 22.06
CA GLY A 83 8.75 4.05 22.61
C GLY A 83 7.58 3.44 21.83
N VAL A 84 6.58 2.95 22.56
CA VAL A 84 5.40 2.31 21.96
C VAL A 84 4.66 3.36 21.15
N SER A 85 4.94 3.44 19.85
CA SER A 85 4.07 4.13 18.92
C SER A 85 2.74 3.39 18.92
N ALA A 86 1.62 4.12 18.93
CA ALA A 86 0.31 3.52 18.71
C ALA A 86 0.38 2.59 17.48
N GLN A 87 0.00 1.32 17.67
CA GLN A 87 0.07 0.31 16.62
C GLN A 87 -0.66 0.79 15.37
N SER A 88 -0.03 0.64 14.21
CA SER A 88 -0.62 1.04 12.94
C SER A 88 -1.83 0.15 12.60
N ARG A 89 -2.71 0.66 11.73
CA ARG A 89 -3.84 -0.11 11.17
C ARG A 89 -3.39 -1.47 10.60
N PHE A 90 -2.20 -1.50 9.98
CA PHE A 90 -1.68 -2.71 9.37
C PHE A 90 -1.20 -3.71 10.42
N GLU A 91 -0.50 -3.26 11.46
CA GLU A 91 -0.10 -4.12 12.59
C GLU A 91 -1.32 -4.71 13.31
N LEU A 92 -2.35 -3.92 13.56
CA LEU A 92 -3.63 -4.41 14.12
C LEU A 92 -4.31 -5.43 13.19
N TRP A 93 -4.21 -5.25 11.87
CA TRP A 93 -4.75 -6.20 10.90
C TRP A 93 -3.98 -7.53 10.90
N LEU A 94 -2.65 -7.48 11.05
CA LEU A 94 -1.81 -8.68 11.19
C LEU A 94 -2.16 -9.46 12.45
N GLU A 95 -2.27 -8.78 13.58
CA GLU A 95 -2.66 -9.38 14.86
C GLU A 95 -4.02 -10.05 14.78
N GLY A 96 -5.02 -9.37 14.21
CA GLY A 96 -6.37 -9.91 14.01
C GLY A 96 -6.42 -11.14 13.08
N ARG A 97 -5.35 -11.40 12.31
CA ARG A 97 -5.19 -12.57 11.44
C ARG A 97 -4.20 -13.60 11.95
N GLY A 98 -3.55 -13.36 13.10
CA GLY A 98 -2.49 -14.21 13.63
C GLY A 98 -1.28 -14.32 12.71
N LEU A 99 -0.98 -13.26 11.94
CA LEU A 99 0.15 -13.23 11.03
C LEU A 99 1.36 -12.59 11.70
N ASP A 100 2.44 -13.35 11.83
CA ASP A 100 3.71 -12.85 12.36
C ASP A 100 4.60 -12.35 11.22
N LEU A 101 4.58 -11.03 10.99
CA LEU A 101 5.48 -10.34 10.06
C LEU A 101 6.24 -9.25 10.82
N PRO A 102 7.58 -9.28 10.84
CA PRO A 102 8.37 -8.37 11.65
C PRO A 102 8.41 -6.97 11.00
N VAL A 103 7.50 -6.11 11.41
CA VAL A 103 7.48 -4.69 11.02
C VAL A 103 8.70 -3.98 11.63
N ARG A 104 9.45 -3.26 10.79
CA ARG A 104 10.62 -2.47 11.15
C ARG A 104 10.36 -1.01 10.82
N THR A 105 10.76 -0.12 11.72
CA THR A 105 10.64 1.33 11.53
C THR A 105 12.01 1.94 11.27
N TYR A 106 12.10 2.83 10.27
CA TYR A 106 13.32 3.54 9.89
C TYR A 106 13.06 5.06 9.93
N PRO A 107 13.41 5.74 11.04
CA PRO A 107 13.08 7.15 11.28
C PRO A 107 13.68 8.14 10.26
N ALA A 108 14.80 7.78 9.63
CA ALA A 108 15.41 8.56 8.56
C ALA A 108 14.53 8.62 7.28
N GLY A 109 13.46 7.82 7.23
CA GLY A 109 12.43 7.82 6.20
C GLY A 109 12.64 6.77 5.11
N THR A 110 11.54 6.17 4.67
CA THR A 110 11.49 5.22 3.52
C THR A 110 10.56 5.75 2.44
N ARG A 111 10.64 7.08 2.16
CA ARG A 111 9.71 7.78 1.26
C ARG A 111 9.84 7.35 -0.19
N THR A 112 11.06 7.05 -0.64
CA THR A 112 11.37 6.53 -1.96
C THR A 112 11.90 5.09 -1.86
N ALA A 113 11.93 4.37 -2.97
CA ALA A 113 12.49 3.02 -2.99
C ALA A 113 13.99 3.03 -2.69
N GLU A 114 14.69 4.05 -3.17
CA GLU A 114 16.12 4.27 -2.96
C GLU A 114 16.43 4.58 -1.49
N ASP A 115 15.62 5.41 -0.84
CA ASP A 115 15.77 5.69 0.59
C ASP A 115 15.48 4.46 1.44
N ALA A 116 14.43 3.71 1.09
CA ALA A 116 14.11 2.45 1.75
C ALA A 116 15.24 1.43 1.64
N ALA A 117 15.75 1.21 0.42
CA ALA A 117 16.85 0.28 0.16
C ALA A 117 18.11 0.65 0.95
N ARG A 118 18.45 1.94 0.98
CA ARG A 118 19.60 2.46 1.75
C ARG A 118 19.44 2.26 3.25
N ALA A 119 18.25 2.55 3.79
CA ALA A 119 17.97 2.40 5.21
C ALA A 119 17.97 0.93 5.67
N ILE A 120 17.47 0.03 4.80
CA ILE A 120 17.38 -1.42 5.07
C ILE A 120 18.72 -2.12 4.81
N GLY A 121 19.55 -1.59 3.91
CA GLY A 121 20.77 -2.25 3.43
C GLY A 121 20.49 -3.36 2.41
N CYS A 122 19.54 -3.14 1.49
CA CYS A 122 19.17 -4.10 0.45
C CYS A 122 19.22 -3.47 -0.96
N ASP A 123 19.00 -4.28 -2.00
CA ASP A 123 18.88 -3.76 -3.37
C ASP A 123 17.55 -3.01 -3.55
N VAL A 124 17.54 -1.91 -4.29
CA VAL A 124 16.31 -1.18 -4.69
C VAL A 124 15.32 -2.12 -5.39
N ALA A 125 15.82 -3.12 -6.12
CA ALA A 125 15.00 -4.12 -6.77
C ALA A 125 14.17 -4.99 -5.78
N GLN A 126 14.62 -5.09 -4.53
CA GLN A 126 13.90 -5.80 -3.46
C GLN A 126 12.79 -4.96 -2.82
N ILE A 127 12.71 -3.67 -3.09
CA ILE A 127 11.66 -2.82 -2.53
C ILE A 127 10.36 -2.98 -3.32
N VAL A 128 9.26 -3.25 -2.64
CA VAL A 128 7.92 -3.37 -3.24
C VAL A 128 7.22 -2.01 -3.21
N LYS A 129 6.88 -1.51 -4.39
CA LYS A 129 6.00 -0.34 -4.55
C LYS A 129 4.57 -0.80 -4.72
N SER A 130 3.69 -0.39 -3.82
CA SER A 130 2.23 -0.55 -3.97
C SER A 130 1.66 0.69 -4.64
N LEU A 131 1.26 0.58 -5.90
CA LEU A 131 0.68 1.67 -6.68
C LEU A 131 -0.82 1.45 -6.86
N VAL A 132 -1.62 2.49 -6.59
CA VAL A 132 -3.08 2.43 -6.73
C VAL A 132 -3.50 3.07 -8.05
N PHE A 133 -4.32 2.34 -8.80
CA PHE A 133 -4.89 2.76 -10.08
C PHE A 133 -6.40 2.53 -10.05
N THR A 134 -7.11 3.05 -11.04
CA THR A 134 -8.44 2.55 -11.41
C THR A 134 -8.35 1.80 -12.72
N ALA A 135 -9.14 0.74 -12.88
CA ALA A 135 -9.34 0.02 -14.13
C ALA A 135 -10.85 -0.03 -14.42
N GLY A 136 -11.29 0.66 -15.47
CA GLY A 136 -12.72 0.82 -15.75
C GLY A 136 -13.50 1.43 -14.57
N GLY A 137 -12.89 2.40 -13.88
CA GLY A 137 -13.48 3.10 -12.73
C GLY A 137 -13.41 2.37 -11.39
N ARG A 138 -12.85 1.15 -11.33
CA ARG A 138 -12.70 0.39 -10.09
C ARG A 138 -11.25 0.41 -9.58
N PRO A 139 -11.00 0.64 -8.30
CA PRO A 139 -9.64 0.68 -7.75
C PRO A 139 -8.95 -0.69 -7.85
N VAL A 140 -7.69 -0.69 -8.24
CA VAL A 140 -6.80 -1.86 -8.32
C VAL A 140 -5.41 -1.49 -7.79
N ILE A 141 -4.64 -2.50 -7.39
CA ILE A 141 -3.26 -2.32 -6.90
C ILE A 141 -2.29 -3.04 -7.81
N ALA A 142 -1.19 -2.37 -8.15
CA ALA A 142 -0.04 -2.96 -8.82
C ALA A 142 1.16 -2.97 -7.86
N LEU A 143 1.73 -4.14 -7.63
CA LEU A 143 2.94 -4.37 -6.84
C LEU A 143 4.12 -4.50 -7.81
N LEU A 144 5.10 -3.60 -7.71
CA LEU A 144 6.29 -3.61 -8.56
C LEU A 144 7.57 -3.57 -7.75
N SER A 145 8.64 -4.09 -8.33
CA SER A 145 10.00 -3.83 -7.87
C SER A 145 10.33 -2.33 -7.89
N GLY A 146 11.19 -1.89 -6.97
CA GLY A 146 11.58 -0.49 -6.79
C GLY A 146 12.19 0.13 -8.05
N VAL A 147 12.90 -0.67 -8.85
CA VAL A 147 13.52 -0.24 -10.11
C VAL A 147 12.54 -0.22 -11.30
N ASN A 148 11.40 -0.90 -11.19
CA ASN A 148 10.48 -1.08 -12.29
C ASN A 148 9.45 0.06 -12.39
N ARG A 149 9.05 0.42 -13.61
CA ARG A 149 7.93 1.31 -13.88
C ARG A 149 6.79 0.50 -14.48
N LEU A 150 5.56 0.79 -14.07
CA LEU A 150 4.38 0.12 -14.59
C LEU A 150 4.16 0.44 -16.07
N ASP A 151 3.99 -0.61 -16.88
CA ASP A 151 3.34 -0.58 -18.19
C ASP A 151 1.82 -0.60 -18.00
N THR A 152 1.19 0.57 -18.16
CA THR A 152 -0.26 0.73 -17.96
C THR A 152 -1.07 -0.05 -18.98
N GLY A 153 -0.56 -0.30 -20.19
CA GLY A 153 -1.25 -1.08 -21.20
C GLY A 153 -1.38 -2.55 -20.80
N ARG A 154 -0.37 -3.08 -20.12
CA ARG A 154 -0.45 -4.44 -19.57
C ARG A 154 -1.38 -4.53 -18.38
N LEU A 155 -1.36 -3.56 -17.48
CA LEU A 155 -2.32 -3.52 -16.39
C LEU A 155 -3.76 -3.43 -16.93
N GLU A 156 -3.99 -2.63 -17.96
CA GLU A 156 -5.28 -2.51 -18.65
C GLU A 156 -5.74 -3.84 -19.24
N ALA A 157 -4.85 -4.55 -19.94
CA ALA A 157 -5.14 -5.87 -20.49
C ALA A 157 -5.48 -6.90 -19.40
N LEU A 158 -4.80 -6.84 -18.24
CA LEU A 158 -5.01 -7.76 -17.13
C LEU A 158 -6.25 -7.43 -16.30
N ALA A 159 -6.54 -6.15 -16.10
CA ALA A 159 -7.64 -5.66 -15.28
C ALA A 159 -8.96 -5.52 -16.07
N GLY A 160 -8.90 -5.54 -17.40
CA GLY A 160 -10.07 -5.58 -18.28
C GLY A 160 -10.76 -4.22 -18.42
N GLY A 161 -10.00 -3.12 -18.42
CA GLY A 161 -10.55 -1.77 -18.60
C GLY A 161 -9.50 -0.67 -18.52
N PRO A 162 -9.83 0.54 -18.97
CA PRO A 162 -8.89 1.65 -19.08
C PRO A 162 -8.27 1.99 -17.72
N VAL A 163 -6.94 2.10 -17.71
CA VAL A 163 -6.16 2.35 -16.49
C VAL A 163 -5.86 3.82 -16.30
N THR A 164 -6.19 4.36 -15.13
CA THR A 164 -5.79 5.73 -14.72
C THR A 164 -5.23 5.70 -13.30
N ARG A 165 -4.28 6.59 -13.00
CA ARG A 165 -3.68 6.65 -11.66
C ARG A 165 -4.73 7.16 -10.67
N ALA A 166 -4.85 6.49 -9.52
CA ALA A 166 -5.73 6.99 -8.47
C ALA A 166 -5.12 8.26 -7.85
N ASP A 167 -5.98 9.23 -7.53
CA ASP A 167 -5.59 10.36 -6.68
C ASP A 167 -5.44 9.93 -5.22
N ALA A 168 -4.99 10.86 -4.36
CA ALA A 168 -4.74 10.58 -2.95
C ALA A 168 -6.00 10.19 -2.17
N ASP A 169 -7.13 10.80 -2.49
CA ASP A 169 -8.40 10.57 -1.78
C ASP A 169 -8.99 9.21 -2.12
N LEU A 170 -8.97 8.84 -3.41
CA LEU A 170 -9.36 7.52 -3.87
C LEU A 170 -8.43 6.43 -3.33
N ALA A 171 -7.11 6.65 -3.36
CA ALA A 171 -6.15 5.71 -2.79
C ALA A 171 -6.42 5.50 -1.30
N ARG A 172 -6.68 6.57 -0.54
CA ARG A 172 -6.95 6.50 0.90
C ARG A 172 -8.27 5.84 1.21
N SER A 173 -9.34 6.16 0.49
CA SER A 173 -10.66 5.56 0.70
C SER A 173 -10.69 4.07 0.33
N ALA A 174 -10.04 3.67 -0.77
CA ALA A 174 -9.99 2.29 -1.19
C ALA A 174 -9.11 1.42 -0.28
N THR A 175 -7.92 1.92 0.07
CA THR A 175 -6.91 1.13 0.78
C THR A 175 -6.95 1.31 2.30
N GLY A 176 -7.41 2.46 2.79
CA GLY A 176 -7.29 2.87 4.20
C GLY A 176 -5.92 3.47 4.57
N TYR A 177 -5.03 3.67 3.59
CA TYR A 177 -3.66 4.16 3.80
C TYR A 177 -3.33 5.35 2.89
N ALA A 178 -2.44 6.21 3.34
CA ALA A 178 -1.92 7.30 2.50
C ALA A 178 -0.94 6.76 1.44
N ILE A 179 -0.84 7.46 0.30
CA ILE A 179 0.17 7.18 -0.73
C ILE A 179 1.57 7.16 -0.10
N GLY A 180 2.40 6.21 -0.52
CA GLY A 180 3.75 5.99 0.01
C GLY A 180 3.80 5.08 1.24
N GLY A 181 2.67 4.85 1.92
CA GLY A 181 2.55 3.91 3.04
C GLY A 181 1.64 2.71 2.73
N VAL A 182 1.12 2.59 1.51
CA VAL A 182 0.13 1.55 1.16
C VAL A 182 0.77 0.16 1.25
N PRO A 183 0.34 -0.71 2.18
CA PRO A 183 0.82 -2.07 2.26
C PRO A 183 0.28 -2.90 1.08
N PRO A 184 0.88 -4.05 0.76
CA PRO A 184 0.44 -4.89 -0.35
C PRO A 184 -0.87 -5.65 -0.08
N PHE A 185 -1.33 -5.68 1.17
CA PHE A 185 -2.57 -6.31 1.63
C PHE A 185 -3.06 -5.66 2.92
N GLY A 186 -4.19 -6.12 3.46
CA GLY A 186 -4.79 -5.52 4.66
C GLY A 186 -5.50 -4.19 4.39
N HIS A 187 -6.05 -4.04 3.18
CA HIS A 187 -6.78 -2.86 2.73
C HIS A 187 -8.17 -2.75 3.37
N ALA A 188 -8.72 -1.53 3.36
CA ALA A 188 -10.08 -1.24 3.83
C ALA A 188 -11.17 -1.92 3.02
N THR A 189 -10.93 -2.14 1.72
CA THR A 189 -11.85 -2.83 0.81
C THR A 189 -11.15 -3.99 0.11
N ALA A 190 -11.91 -4.93 -0.44
CA ALA A 190 -11.35 -6.00 -1.27
C ALA A 190 -10.97 -5.44 -2.64
N LEU A 191 -9.69 -5.45 -2.96
CA LEU A 191 -9.13 -4.86 -4.18
C LEU A 191 -8.45 -5.95 -5.02
N PRO A 192 -8.62 -5.94 -6.36
CA PRO A 192 -7.75 -6.74 -7.23
C PRO A 192 -6.30 -6.28 -7.10
N VAL A 193 -5.40 -7.23 -6.86
CA VAL A 193 -3.97 -6.99 -6.75
C VAL A 193 -3.26 -7.70 -7.91
N PHE A 194 -2.35 -6.99 -8.57
CA PHE A 194 -1.49 -7.50 -9.61
C PHE A 194 -0.05 -7.35 -9.15
N MET A 195 0.76 -8.39 -9.33
CA MET A 195 2.14 -8.40 -8.88
C MET A 195 3.08 -8.63 -10.06
N ASP A 196 4.09 -7.78 -10.19
CA ASP A 196 5.12 -7.92 -11.20
C ASP A 196 6.03 -9.11 -10.88
N ARG A 197 6.17 -10.01 -11.84
CA ARG A 197 6.93 -11.25 -11.71
C ARG A 197 8.43 -11.05 -11.43
N ASP A 198 9.00 -9.87 -11.70
CA ASP A 198 10.42 -9.64 -11.40
C ASP A 198 10.69 -9.61 -9.89
N LEU A 199 9.67 -9.34 -9.05
CA LEU A 199 9.79 -9.50 -7.60
C LEU A 199 10.16 -10.94 -7.20
N SER A 200 9.77 -11.94 -8.00
CA SER A 200 10.11 -13.35 -7.78
C SER A 200 11.58 -13.70 -8.03
N ARG A 201 12.40 -12.74 -8.49
CA ARG A 201 13.86 -12.92 -8.64
C ARG A 201 14.62 -12.81 -7.33
N HIS A 202 13.95 -12.37 -6.26
CA HIS A 202 14.54 -12.19 -4.94
C HIS A 202 13.95 -13.20 -3.96
N GLU A 203 14.75 -13.68 -3.02
CA GLU A 203 14.25 -14.55 -1.94
C GLU A 203 13.38 -13.78 -0.94
N VAL A 204 13.79 -12.53 -0.66
CA VAL A 204 13.11 -11.61 0.26
C VAL A 204 12.93 -10.27 -0.43
N VAL A 205 11.72 -9.72 -0.30
CA VAL A 205 11.36 -8.37 -0.70
C VAL A 205 10.82 -7.59 0.50
N TRP A 206 10.85 -6.27 0.41
CA TRP A 206 10.47 -5.36 1.49
C TRP A 206 9.29 -4.51 1.08
N ALA A 207 8.20 -4.58 1.82
CA ALA A 207 6.96 -3.85 1.51
C ALA A 207 6.59 -2.87 2.62
N ALA A 208 5.87 -1.80 2.27
CA ALA A 208 5.37 -0.83 3.23
C ALA A 208 4.38 -1.46 4.24
N ALA A 209 4.44 -1.02 5.49
CA ALA A 209 3.65 -1.54 6.61
C ALA A 209 2.55 -0.57 7.07
N GLY A 210 1.92 0.18 6.15
CA GLY A 210 0.86 1.13 6.48
C GLY A 210 1.34 2.53 6.89
N ARG A 211 2.65 2.74 7.01
CA ARG A 211 3.28 4.03 7.33
C ARG A 211 4.49 4.28 6.41
N PRO A 212 4.83 5.55 6.11
CA PRO A 212 5.94 5.90 5.21
C PRO A 212 7.34 5.63 5.78
N ASP A 213 7.44 5.27 7.05
CA ASP A 213 8.66 4.94 7.78
C ASP A 213 8.70 3.47 8.24
N ALA A 214 7.70 2.65 7.88
CA ALA A 214 7.56 1.29 8.35
C ALA A 214 7.49 0.30 7.18
N VAL A 215 8.28 -0.77 7.26
CA VAL A 215 8.36 -1.82 6.26
C VAL A 215 8.45 -3.19 6.91
N PHE A 216 8.17 -4.26 6.16
CA PHE A 216 8.38 -5.63 6.62
C PHE A 216 9.00 -6.49 5.51
N PRO A 217 9.85 -7.48 5.86
CA PRO A 217 10.37 -8.44 4.92
C PRO A 217 9.34 -9.54 4.65
N ILE A 218 9.27 -10.03 3.42
CA ILE A 218 8.39 -11.14 3.01
C ILE A 218 8.96 -11.84 1.78
N SER A 219 8.71 -13.15 1.62
CA SER A 219 9.04 -13.84 0.36
C SER A 219 8.02 -13.47 -0.74
N PRO A 220 8.41 -13.40 -2.01
CA PRO A 220 7.48 -13.11 -3.10
C PRO A 220 6.29 -14.09 -3.18
N VAL A 221 6.53 -15.36 -2.85
CA VAL A 221 5.47 -16.39 -2.80
C VAL A 221 4.45 -16.04 -1.72
N ARG A 222 4.92 -15.76 -0.49
CA ARG A 222 4.03 -15.41 0.62
C ARG A 222 3.31 -14.07 0.38
N LEU A 223 3.98 -13.13 -0.27
CA LEU A 223 3.40 -11.85 -0.68
C LEU A 223 2.23 -12.07 -1.64
N ALA A 224 2.40 -12.90 -2.67
CA ALA A 224 1.33 -13.23 -3.62
C ALA A 224 0.17 -13.95 -2.93
N GLU A 225 0.44 -14.89 -2.03
CA GLU A 225 -0.58 -15.60 -1.24
C GLU A 225 -1.41 -14.64 -0.38
N LEU A 226 -0.76 -13.79 0.43
CA LEU A 226 -1.46 -12.91 1.37
C LEU A 226 -2.21 -11.77 0.68
N SER A 227 -1.72 -11.30 -0.46
CA SER A 227 -2.39 -10.27 -1.26
C SER A 227 -3.45 -10.82 -2.21
N GLY A 228 -3.49 -12.14 -2.44
CA GLY A 228 -4.30 -12.73 -3.50
C GLY A 228 -3.89 -12.24 -4.89
N ALA A 229 -2.63 -11.83 -5.06
CA ALA A 229 -2.20 -11.17 -6.28
C ALA A 229 -2.16 -12.12 -7.48
N ARG A 230 -2.63 -11.61 -8.62
CA ARG A 230 -2.33 -12.21 -9.92
C ARG A 230 -0.91 -11.81 -10.32
N VAL A 231 -0.01 -12.79 -10.37
CA VAL A 231 1.39 -12.58 -10.81
C VAL A 231 1.45 -12.56 -12.34
N ASP A 232 2.02 -11.49 -12.90
CA ASP A 232 2.19 -11.33 -14.36
C ASP A 232 3.36 -10.36 -14.65
N ARG A 233 3.64 -10.07 -15.93
CA ARG A 233 4.66 -9.07 -16.30
C ARG A 233 4.01 -7.68 -16.40
N LEU A 234 4.29 -6.82 -15.44
CA LEU A 234 3.75 -5.46 -15.35
C LEU A 234 4.72 -4.38 -15.80
N ALA A 235 6.03 -4.66 -15.83
CA ALA A 235 7.08 -3.75 -16.33
C ALA A 235 7.53 -4.03 -17.77
#